data_AF-A0A667HXJ1-F1
#
_entry.id   AF-A0A667HXJ1-F1
#
_cell.length_a   1.000
_cell.length_b   1.000
_cell.length_c   1.000
_cell.angle_alpha   90.00
_cell.angle_beta   90.00
_cell.angle_gamma   90.00
#
_symmetry.space_group_name_H-M   'P 1'
#
loop_
_entity.id
_entity.type
_entity.pdbx_description
1 polymer ?
#
loop_
_entity_poly.entity_id
_entity_poly.type
_entity_poly.pdbx_seq_one_letter_code
_entity_poly.pdbx_strand_id
1 'polypeptide(L)'
;MAALRYAGLDDTDSEDELPPGWEQRTTKDGWVYYANHTEEKTQWEHPKTGKRKRIAGDLPYGWEQETDENGQVFFVDHINKRTTYLDPRLAFTVDDNPTKPTSRQRYDSSTTAMEILQGRDFTGQVVVVTGANSGIGFETAKSFALHGAHVILACRNMTRANEAVSRILGEWHKAKVEAMTLDLALLRSVQHFAQAFKAKNVSLRVLVCNAGAFALPWSLTKDGLETTFQVNHLGHFYLVQLLQDVLCRSAPARVVVVSSESHRFTDINDSSGKLDFSRLSPSKNDYWAMLAYNRSKLCNILFSNELHRRLSPRGVTSNAVHPGNMLYSSIHRNWWVYTLLFTLARPFTKSMQQGAATTVYCAAAPELEGLGGMYFNNCCRCVPSPEAQSEDTARALWVLSERLIQEALGSQSG
;
A
#
# COMPACT_ATOMS: atom_id res chain seq x y z
N MET A 1 36.68 -36.70 -33.24
CA MET A 1 35.77 -36.87 -32.09
C MET A 1 34.71 -35.77 -32.15
N ALA A 2 33.71 -35.95 -33.02
CA ALA A 2 32.56 -35.06 -33.13
C ALA A 2 31.31 -35.94 -33.22
N ALA A 3 30.31 -35.65 -32.38
CA ALA A 3 28.92 -35.52 -32.78
C ALA A 3 28.07 -35.23 -31.53
N LEU A 4 27.41 -34.06 -31.58
CA LEU A 4 26.36 -33.61 -30.68
C LEU A 4 25.20 -34.61 -30.65
N ARG A 5 24.67 -34.92 -29.46
CA ARG A 5 23.35 -35.52 -29.30
C ARG A 5 22.32 -34.40 -29.14
N TYR A 6 21.51 -34.18 -30.17
CA TYR A 6 20.18 -33.61 -30.05
C TYR A 6 19.31 -34.62 -29.29
N ALA A 7 18.75 -34.21 -28.15
CA ALA A 7 17.68 -34.94 -27.47
C ALA A 7 16.35 -34.27 -27.85
N GLY A 8 15.34 -35.10 -28.07
CA GLY A 8 14.14 -34.77 -28.82
C GLY A 8 13.26 -33.70 -28.18
N LEU A 9 12.55 -32.99 -29.05
CA LEU A 9 11.29 -32.34 -28.74
C LEU A 9 10.30 -33.44 -28.33
N ASP A 10 9.85 -33.42 -27.07
CA ASP A 10 8.67 -34.20 -26.68
C ASP A 10 7.43 -33.55 -27.34
N ASP A 11 6.68 -34.37 -28.08
CA ASP A 11 5.41 -34.03 -28.73
C ASP A 11 4.40 -33.50 -27.68
N THR A 12 4.15 -32.20 -27.70
CA THR A 12 3.24 -31.50 -26.78
C THR A 12 1.78 -31.53 -27.22
N ASP A 13 1.46 -32.13 -28.37
CA ASP A 13 0.11 -32.10 -28.98
C ASP A 13 -0.83 -33.25 -28.54
N SER A 14 -0.37 -34.22 -27.73
CA SER A 14 -1.18 -35.42 -27.42
C SER A 14 -2.12 -35.30 -26.21
N GLU A 15 -1.91 -34.33 -25.31
CA GLU A 15 -2.71 -34.20 -24.08
C GLU A 15 -4.06 -33.48 -24.27
N ASP A 16 -4.20 -32.72 -25.37
CA ASP A 16 -5.38 -31.90 -25.67
C ASP A 16 -6.40 -32.59 -26.60
N GLU A 17 -6.14 -33.84 -27.00
CA GLU A 17 -7.02 -34.58 -27.91
C GLU A 17 -8.22 -35.19 -27.16
N LEU A 18 -9.45 -34.81 -27.55
CA LEU A 18 -10.68 -35.27 -26.92
C LEU A 18 -10.94 -36.78 -27.17
N PRO A 19 -11.50 -37.53 -26.20
CA PRO A 19 -11.96 -38.89 -26.45
C PRO A 19 -13.08 -38.92 -27.52
N PRO A 20 -13.27 -40.05 -28.22
CA PRO A 20 -14.36 -40.19 -29.19
C PRO A 20 -15.73 -39.85 -28.59
N GLY A 21 -16.53 -39.07 -29.30
CA GLY A 21 -17.87 -38.63 -28.86
C GLY A 21 -17.89 -37.34 -28.03
N TRP A 22 -16.73 -36.77 -27.70
CA TRP A 22 -16.62 -35.48 -27.02
C TRP A 22 -16.38 -34.33 -28.00
N GLU A 23 -17.04 -33.20 -27.76
CA GLU A 23 -16.89 -31.96 -28.50
C GLU A 23 -16.58 -30.80 -27.53
N GLN A 24 -15.60 -29.97 -27.86
CA GLN A 24 -15.28 -28.75 -27.11
C GLN A 24 -16.06 -27.56 -27.66
N ARG A 25 -16.72 -26.82 -26.78
CA ARG A 25 -17.54 -25.65 -27.10
C ARG A 25 -17.24 -24.49 -26.16
N THR A 26 -17.69 -23.30 -26.52
CA THR A 26 -17.46 -22.06 -25.75
C THR A 26 -18.77 -21.33 -25.47
N THR A 27 -18.85 -20.68 -24.30
CA THR A 27 -19.96 -19.78 -23.97
C THR A 27 -19.68 -18.36 -24.46
N LYS A 28 -20.72 -17.51 -24.46
CA LYS A 28 -20.61 -16.08 -24.79
C LYS A 28 -19.58 -15.34 -23.93
N ASP A 29 -19.34 -15.79 -22.69
CA ASP A 29 -18.40 -15.19 -21.74
C ASP A 29 -16.96 -15.76 -21.84
N GLY A 30 -16.70 -16.59 -22.85
CA GLY A 30 -15.39 -17.17 -23.16
C GLY A 30 -15.03 -18.41 -22.34
N TRP A 31 -15.99 -19.03 -21.64
CA TRP A 31 -15.75 -20.28 -20.91
C TRP A 31 -15.82 -21.49 -21.83
N VAL A 32 -14.86 -22.40 -21.69
CA VAL A 32 -14.84 -23.66 -22.44
C VAL A 32 -15.62 -24.73 -21.66
N TYR A 33 -16.48 -25.46 -22.36
CA TYR A 33 -17.14 -26.65 -21.84
C TYR A 33 -17.08 -27.79 -22.87
N TYR A 34 -17.23 -29.02 -22.40
CA TYR A 34 -17.11 -30.23 -23.20
C TYR A 34 -18.45 -30.96 -23.20
N ALA A 35 -18.97 -31.27 -24.37
CA ALA A 35 -20.23 -31.98 -24.58
C ALA A 35 -19.95 -33.40 -25.06
N ASN A 36 -20.47 -34.39 -24.36
CA ASN A 36 -20.44 -35.80 -24.76
C ASN A 36 -21.76 -36.15 -25.46
N HIS A 37 -21.68 -36.45 -26.75
CA HIS A 37 -22.84 -36.77 -27.58
C HIS A 37 -23.36 -38.21 -27.39
N THR A 38 -22.55 -39.09 -26.81
CA THR A 38 -22.94 -40.47 -26.53
C THR A 38 -23.74 -40.57 -25.22
N GLU A 39 -23.41 -39.75 -24.23
CA GLU A 39 -24.04 -39.74 -22.90
C GLU A 39 -25.02 -38.57 -22.69
N GLU A 40 -25.17 -37.67 -23.67
CA GLU A 40 -25.99 -36.46 -23.61
C GLU A 40 -25.69 -35.57 -22.38
N LYS A 41 -24.40 -35.40 -22.06
CA LYS A 41 -23.95 -34.60 -20.90
C LYS A 41 -22.94 -33.54 -21.29
N THR A 42 -22.93 -32.45 -20.51
CA THR A 42 -21.93 -31.39 -20.61
C THR A 42 -21.15 -31.26 -19.30
N GLN A 43 -19.86 -30.96 -19.39
CA GLN A 43 -19.01 -30.67 -18.23
C GLN A 43 -18.01 -29.55 -18.52
N TRP A 44 -17.48 -28.93 -17.46
CA TRP A 44 -16.54 -27.81 -17.58
C TRP A 44 -15.07 -28.24 -17.61
N GLU A 45 -14.79 -29.49 -17.23
CA GLU A 45 -13.44 -30.04 -17.13
C GLU A 45 -13.13 -30.92 -18.33
N HIS A 46 -11.91 -30.88 -18.83
CA HIS A 46 -11.50 -31.71 -19.96
C HIS A 46 -11.53 -33.20 -19.54
N PRO A 47 -12.17 -34.09 -20.32
CA PRO A 47 -12.43 -35.47 -19.92
C PRO A 47 -11.17 -36.32 -19.68
N LYS A 48 -10.02 -35.96 -20.27
CA LYS A 48 -8.74 -36.65 -20.00
C LYS A 48 -7.89 -35.98 -18.93
N THR A 49 -7.82 -34.63 -18.93
CA THR A 49 -6.84 -33.88 -18.12
C THR A 49 -7.46 -33.30 -16.85
N GLY A 50 -8.79 -33.30 -16.72
CA GLY A 50 -9.51 -32.71 -15.59
C GLY A 50 -9.39 -31.18 -15.50
N LYS A 51 -8.76 -30.53 -16.48
CA LYS A 51 -8.52 -29.10 -16.46
C LYS A 51 -9.69 -28.34 -17.06
N ARG A 52 -10.09 -27.24 -16.41
CA ARG A 52 -11.00 -26.26 -16.99
C ARG A 52 -10.20 -25.29 -17.84
N LYS A 53 -10.81 -24.74 -18.90
CA LYS A 53 -10.14 -23.79 -19.81
C LYS A 53 -10.99 -22.55 -20.02
N ARG A 54 -10.34 -21.42 -20.28
CA ARG A 54 -10.98 -20.17 -20.68
C ARG A 54 -10.24 -19.53 -21.84
N ILE A 55 -10.98 -18.91 -22.75
CA ILE A 55 -10.39 -18.09 -23.81
C ILE A 55 -9.88 -16.78 -23.22
N ALA A 56 -8.62 -16.44 -23.48
CA ALA A 56 -8.02 -15.17 -23.09
C ALA A 56 -7.97 -14.20 -24.29
N GLY A 57 -8.53 -13.00 -24.12
CA GLY A 57 -8.39 -11.89 -25.07
C GLY A 57 -9.53 -11.73 -26.09
N ASP A 58 -9.42 -10.66 -26.87
CA ASP A 58 -10.38 -10.30 -27.92
C ASP A 58 -10.25 -11.21 -29.15
N LEU A 59 -11.26 -11.20 -30.03
CA LEU A 59 -11.19 -11.92 -31.30
C LEU A 59 -10.03 -11.40 -32.17
N PRO A 60 -9.37 -12.27 -32.96
CA PRO A 60 -8.36 -11.83 -33.91
C PRO A 60 -8.95 -10.80 -34.89
N TYR A 61 -8.11 -9.87 -35.36
CA TYR A 61 -8.54 -8.83 -36.29
C TYR A 61 -9.27 -9.42 -37.51
N GLY A 62 -10.45 -8.88 -37.81
CA GLY A 62 -11.31 -9.33 -38.92
C GLY A 62 -12.28 -10.46 -38.56
N TRP A 63 -12.28 -10.94 -37.32
CA TRP A 63 -13.25 -11.91 -36.83
C TRP A 63 -14.37 -11.25 -36.03
N GLU A 64 -15.60 -11.70 -36.25
CA GLU A 64 -16.79 -11.24 -35.54
C GLU A 64 -17.56 -12.45 -34.97
N GLN A 65 -18.13 -12.29 -33.78
CA GLN A 65 -18.96 -13.32 -33.14
C GLN A 65 -20.43 -12.94 -33.29
N GLU A 66 -21.21 -13.87 -33.84
CA GLU A 66 -22.64 -13.74 -34.01
C GLU A 66 -23.38 -14.89 -33.32
N THR A 67 -24.70 -14.80 -33.23
CA THR A 67 -25.55 -15.85 -32.66
C THR A 67 -26.69 -16.13 -33.63
N ASP A 68 -26.92 -17.40 -33.94
CA ASP A 68 -28.02 -17.79 -34.81
C ASP A 68 -29.40 -17.75 -34.11
N GLU A 69 -30.46 -18.02 -34.87
CA GLU A 69 -31.85 -18.00 -34.38
C GLU A 69 -32.12 -19.03 -33.26
N ASN A 70 -31.28 -20.06 -33.14
CA ASN A 70 -31.36 -21.09 -32.10
C ASN A 70 -30.49 -20.75 -30.87
N GLY A 71 -29.85 -19.58 -30.84
CA GLY A 71 -29.00 -19.14 -29.73
C GLY A 71 -27.58 -19.70 -29.77
N GLN A 72 -27.19 -20.40 -30.84
CA GLN A 72 -25.85 -20.96 -31.00
C GLN A 72 -24.88 -19.91 -31.54
N VAL A 73 -23.71 -19.84 -30.91
CA VAL A 73 -22.66 -18.87 -31.27
C VAL A 73 -21.87 -19.38 -32.47
N PHE A 74 -21.64 -18.50 -33.45
CA PHE A 74 -20.75 -18.76 -34.58
C PHE A 74 -19.84 -17.56 -34.86
N PHE A 75 -18.77 -17.79 -35.61
CA PHE A 75 -17.70 -16.82 -35.86
C PHE A 75 -17.53 -16.60 -37.36
N VAL A 76 -17.52 -15.32 -37.76
CA VAL A 76 -17.38 -14.87 -39.14
C VAL A 76 -16.00 -14.26 -39.34
N ASP A 77 -15.21 -14.83 -40.24
CA ASP A 77 -13.91 -14.29 -40.67
C ASP A 77 -14.15 -13.43 -41.92
N HIS A 78 -14.22 -12.12 -41.72
CA HIS A 78 -14.51 -11.15 -42.79
C HIS A 78 -13.37 -11.01 -43.79
N ILE A 79 -12.15 -11.43 -43.42
CA ILE A 79 -10.95 -11.38 -44.25
C ILE A 79 -10.94 -12.57 -45.23
N ASN A 80 -11.17 -13.78 -44.73
CA ASN A 80 -11.14 -15.01 -45.53
C ASN A 80 -12.53 -15.46 -46.02
N LYS A 81 -13.60 -14.70 -45.71
CA LYS A 81 -14.99 -14.95 -46.10
C LYS A 81 -15.49 -16.35 -45.72
N ARG A 82 -15.21 -16.76 -44.48
CA ARG A 82 -15.66 -18.05 -43.93
C ARG A 82 -16.44 -17.86 -42.64
N THR A 83 -17.36 -18.78 -42.39
CA THR A 83 -18.13 -18.86 -41.14
C THR A 83 -17.88 -20.21 -40.50
N THR A 84 -17.65 -20.24 -39.20
CA THR A 84 -17.38 -21.46 -38.44
C THR A 84 -18.05 -21.41 -37.07
N TYR A 85 -18.50 -22.56 -36.57
CA TYR A 85 -19.02 -22.70 -35.20
C TYR A 85 -17.93 -22.97 -34.17
N LEU A 86 -16.68 -23.14 -34.62
CA LEU A 86 -15.50 -23.29 -33.77
C LEU A 86 -14.86 -21.91 -33.53
N ASP A 87 -14.70 -21.54 -32.27
CA ASP A 87 -14.05 -20.27 -31.90
C ASP A 87 -12.59 -20.29 -32.37
N PRO A 88 -12.15 -19.30 -33.18
CA PRO A 88 -10.78 -19.25 -33.70
C PRO A 88 -9.72 -19.11 -32.60
N ARG A 89 -10.13 -18.76 -31.38
CA ARG A 89 -9.25 -18.63 -30.22
C ARG A 89 -9.05 -19.92 -29.44
N LEU A 90 -9.68 -21.03 -29.84
CA LEU A 90 -9.56 -22.32 -29.13
C LEU A 90 -8.11 -22.80 -29.02
N ALA A 91 -7.25 -22.47 -29.99
CA ALA A 91 -5.82 -22.79 -29.93
C ALA A 91 -5.03 -21.99 -28.87
N PHE A 92 -5.63 -20.93 -28.30
CA PHE A 92 -5.01 -20.03 -27.31
C PHE A 92 -5.73 -20.07 -25.96
N THR A 93 -6.48 -21.14 -25.68
CA THR A 93 -7.13 -21.33 -24.39
C THR A 93 -6.10 -21.44 -23.28
N VAL A 94 -6.37 -20.79 -22.15
CA VAL A 94 -5.54 -20.86 -20.94
C VAL A 94 -6.23 -21.80 -19.96
N ASP A 95 -5.46 -22.68 -19.31
CA ASP A 95 -5.95 -23.53 -18.23
C ASP A 95 -6.48 -22.65 -17.08
N ASP A 96 -7.78 -22.76 -16.77
CA ASP A 96 -8.41 -22.29 -15.54
C ASP A 96 -8.06 -23.26 -14.43
N ASN A 97 -6.78 -23.27 -14.07
CA ASN A 97 -6.36 -23.84 -12.81
C ASN A 97 -6.91 -22.93 -11.70
N PRO A 98 -7.68 -23.44 -10.72
CA PRO A 98 -7.75 -22.80 -9.40
C PRO A 98 -6.42 -23.02 -8.71
N THR A 99 -5.33 -22.59 -9.35
CA THR A 99 -4.04 -22.43 -8.72
C THR A 99 -4.31 -21.52 -7.53
N LYS A 100 -4.20 -22.09 -6.32
CA LYS A 100 -3.67 -21.35 -5.18
C LYS A 100 -2.63 -20.39 -5.75
N PRO A 101 -2.76 -19.07 -5.54
CA PRO A 101 -1.91 -18.10 -6.21
C PRO A 101 -0.47 -18.55 -6.06
N THR A 102 0.19 -18.88 -7.16
CA THR A 102 1.63 -19.17 -7.19
C THR A 102 2.44 -17.89 -7.05
N SER A 103 1.98 -16.93 -6.23
CA SER A 103 2.91 -16.10 -5.51
C SER A 103 3.36 -16.91 -4.30
N ARG A 104 4.54 -17.55 -4.37
CA ARG A 104 5.33 -17.57 -3.13
C ARG A 104 5.47 -16.10 -2.77
N GLN A 105 4.76 -15.67 -1.74
CA GLN A 105 4.83 -14.32 -1.22
C GLN A 105 6.31 -13.98 -1.05
N ARG A 106 6.84 -13.06 -1.86
CA ARG A 106 8.30 -12.80 -1.91
C ARG A 106 8.83 -12.32 -0.56
N TYR A 107 7.96 -11.67 0.22
CA TYR A 107 8.28 -11.06 1.50
C TYR A 107 7.24 -11.45 2.53
N ASP A 108 7.66 -11.82 3.73
CA ASP A 108 6.77 -12.26 4.80
C ASP A 108 6.94 -11.39 6.07
N SER A 109 6.44 -11.87 7.21
CA SER A 109 6.54 -11.16 8.47
C SER A 109 7.97 -11.02 9.00
N SER A 110 8.90 -11.85 8.54
CA SER A 110 10.31 -11.89 8.93
C SER A 110 11.22 -11.06 8.03
N THR A 111 10.71 -10.62 6.87
CA THR A 111 11.44 -9.76 5.94
C THR A 111 11.83 -8.43 6.57
N THR A 112 13.06 -7.99 6.28
CA THR A 112 13.64 -6.70 6.69
C THR A 112 13.53 -5.66 5.58
N ALA A 113 13.56 -4.37 5.95
CA ALA A 113 13.58 -3.28 4.97
C ALA A 113 14.79 -3.33 4.02
N MET A 114 15.95 -3.81 4.48
CA MET A 114 17.12 -4.01 3.60
C MET A 114 16.87 -5.07 2.53
N GLU A 115 16.22 -6.20 2.87
CA GLU A 115 15.88 -7.24 1.89
C GLU A 115 14.86 -6.76 0.84
N ILE A 116 13.93 -5.87 1.23
CA ILE A 116 13.00 -5.24 0.28
C ILE A 116 13.74 -4.42 -0.78
N LEU A 117 14.82 -3.72 -0.40
CA LEU A 117 15.58 -2.84 -1.29
C LEU A 117 16.75 -3.53 -1.99
N GLN A 118 16.98 -4.82 -1.74
CA GLN A 118 18.10 -5.54 -2.31
C GLN A 118 18.10 -5.43 -3.86
N GLY A 119 19.25 -5.03 -4.40
CA GLY A 119 19.44 -4.85 -5.85
C GLY A 119 18.81 -3.58 -6.42
N ARG A 120 18.43 -2.61 -5.57
CA ARG A 120 17.83 -1.34 -6.00
C ARG A 120 18.73 -0.15 -5.70
N ASP A 121 18.68 0.82 -6.60
CA ASP A 121 19.39 2.09 -6.48
C ASP A 121 18.38 3.26 -6.53
N PHE A 122 18.53 4.19 -5.59
CA PHE A 122 17.73 5.39 -5.44
C PHE A 122 18.56 6.67 -5.62
N THR A 123 19.74 6.56 -6.21
CA THR A 123 20.56 7.71 -6.56
C THR A 123 19.74 8.73 -7.35
N GLY A 124 19.79 9.99 -6.90
CA GLY A 124 19.02 11.09 -7.49
C GLY A 124 17.57 11.19 -7.02
N GLN A 125 17.08 10.25 -6.20
CA GLN A 125 15.75 10.30 -5.59
C GLN A 125 15.83 10.87 -4.18
N VAL A 126 14.83 11.66 -3.81
CA VAL A 126 14.71 12.23 -2.46
C VAL A 126 13.58 11.54 -1.71
N VAL A 127 13.87 11.20 -0.46
CA VAL A 127 12.95 10.55 0.47
C VAL A 127 12.85 11.38 1.74
N VAL A 128 11.63 11.74 2.15
CA VAL A 128 11.37 12.39 3.43
C VAL A 128 10.71 11.37 4.36
N VAL A 129 11.26 11.21 5.57
CA VAL A 129 10.68 10.33 6.61
C VAL A 129 10.43 11.13 7.88
N THR A 130 9.18 11.20 8.32
CA THR A 130 8.83 11.86 9.59
C THR A 130 9.16 10.96 10.80
N GLY A 131 9.69 11.54 11.87
CA GLY A 131 10.02 10.80 13.10
C GLY A 131 11.16 9.79 12.89
N ALA A 132 12.14 10.13 12.07
CA ALA A 132 13.19 9.22 11.62
C ALA A 132 14.46 9.19 12.48
N ASN A 133 14.45 9.80 13.66
CA ASN A 133 15.59 9.78 14.58
C ASN A 133 15.69 8.48 15.42
N SER A 134 14.68 7.61 15.37
CA SER A 134 14.67 6.34 16.11
C SER A 134 13.69 5.32 15.53
N GLY A 135 13.81 4.05 15.96
CA GLY A 135 12.85 2.99 15.68
C GLY A 135 12.63 2.73 14.19
N ILE A 136 11.38 2.45 13.81
CA ILE A 136 10.99 2.12 12.43
C ILE A 136 11.31 3.24 11.45
N GLY A 137 11.10 4.50 11.85
CA GLY A 137 11.43 5.65 11.01
C GLY A 137 12.92 5.74 10.71
N PHE A 138 13.76 5.48 11.71
CA PHE A 138 15.21 5.43 11.53
C PHE A 138 15.64 4.31 10.60
N GLU A 139 15.13 3.09 10.80
CA GLU A 139 15.49 1.96 9.92
C GLU A 139 14.97 2.16 8.48
N THR A 140 13.79 2.77 8.31
CA THR A 140 13.27 3.17 6.99
C THR A 140 14.21 4.18 6.32
N ALA A 141 14.58 5.25 7.03
CA ALA A 141 15.48 6.28 6.50
C ALA A 141 16.87 5.72 6.18
N LYS A 142 17.43 4.91 7.07
CA LYS A 142 18.72 4.24 6.89
C LYS A 142 18.70 3.34 5.67
N SER A 143 17.67 2.51 5.50
CA SER A 143 17.53 1.62 4.34
C SER A 143 17.56 2.42 3.03
N PHE A 144 16.80 3.50 2.89
CA PHE A 144 16.87 4.33 1.68
C PHE A 144 18.23 5.00 1.49
N ALA A 145 18.85 5.51 2.55
CA ALA A 145 20.13 6.21 2.48
C ALA A 145 21.27 5.28 2.04
N LEU A 146 21.29 4.04 2.53
CA LEU A 146 22.28 3.02 2.11
C LEU A 146 22.07 2.54 0.67
N HIS A 147 20.89 2.75 0.10
CA HIS A 147 20.57 2.45 -1.31
C HIS A 147 20.62 3.71 -2.20
N GLY A 148 21.37 4.75 -1.81
CA GLY A 148 21.70 5.89 -2.66
C GLY A 148 20.74 7.08 -2.62
N ALA A 149 19.60 6.97 -1.92
CA ALA A 149 18.65 8.08 -1.82
C ALA A 149 19.25 9.27 -1.06
N HIS A 150 18.80 10.48 -1.41
CA HIS A 150 18.94 11.63 -0.52
C HIS A 150 17.80 11.61 0.51
N VAL A 151 18.13 11.33 1.77
CA VAL A 151 17.13 11.14 2.82
C VAL A 151 17.09 12.31 3.80
N ILE A 152 15.89 12.86 4.00
CA ILE A 152 15.62 13.91 4.96
C ILE A 152 14.91 13.32 6.18
N LEU A 153 15.60 13.35 7.32
CA LEU A 153 15.05 12.98 8.62
C LEU A 153 14.27 14.17 9.17
N ALA A 154 12.95 14.16 9.00
CA ALA A 154 12.07 15.21 9.48
C ALA A 154 11.67 14.96 10.94
N CYS A 155 12.31 15.68 11.88
CA CYS A 155 12.27 15.36 13.30
C CYS A 155 12.08 16.59 14.18
N ARG A 156 11.39 16.42 15.32
CA ARG A 156 11.20 17.49 16.31
C ARG A 156 12.49 17.86 17.05
N ASN A 157 13.27 16.86 17.46
CA ASN A 157 14.48 17.06 18.25
C ASN A 157 15.72 16.95 17.34
N MET A 158 16.33 18.10 17.04
CA MET A 158 17.47 18.17 16.12
C MET A 158 18.74 17.53 16.67
N THR A 159 18.96 17.53 17.98
CA THR A 159 20.11 16.82 18.58
C THR A 159 20.05 15.33 18.27
N ARG A 160 18.92 14.69 18.55
CA ARG A 160 18.70 13.26 18.26
C ARG A 160 18.66 12.97 16.75
N ALA A 161 18.14 13.90 15.96
CA ALA A 161 18.14 13.76 14.51
C ALA A 161 19.56 13.79 13.94
N ASN A 162 20.41 14.70 14.42
CA ASN A 162 21.81 14.78 14.01
C ASN A 162 22.62 13.57 14.50
N GLU A 163 22.36 13.05 15.70
CA GLU A 163 22.93 11.77 16.15
C GLU A 163 22.55 10.61 15.20
N ALA A 164 21.29 10.56 14.75
CA ALA A 164 20.82 9.57 13.78
C ALA A 164 21.50 9.74 12.41
N VAL A 165 21.67 10.98 11.92
CA VAL A 165 22.45 11.29 10.71
C VAL A 165 23.89 10.76 10.85
N SER A 166 24.56 11.06 11.97
CA SER A 166 25.93 10.58 12.23
C SER A 166 26.02 9.06 12.26
N ARG A 167 25.02 8.36 12.80
CA ARG A 167 24.97 6.88 12.79
C ARG A 167 24.90 6.31 11.37
N ILE A 168 24.06 6.90 10.50
CA ILE A 168 23.95 6.48 9.10
C ILE A 168 25.26 6.76 8.35
N LEU A 169 25.86 7.94 8.54
CA LEU A 169 27.14 8.30 7.94
C LEU A 169 28.30 7.44 8.46
N GLY A 170 28.22 6.95 9.70
CA GLY A 170 29.18 5.99 10.26
C GLY A 170 29.11 4.61 9.58
N GLU A 171 27.92 4.18 9.16
CA GLU A 171 27.76 2.94 8.36
C GLU A 171 28.16 3.18 6.88
N TRP A 172 27.82 4.33 6.31
CA TRP A 172 28.19 4.70 4.94
C TRP A 172 28.46 6.20 4.79
N HIS A 173 29.74 6.58 4.76
CA HIS A 173 30.19 7.98 4.73
C HIS A 173 29.76 8.76 3.48
N LYS A 174 29.38 8.07 2.39
CA LYS A 174 28.87 8.69 1.15
C LYS A 174 27.34 8.82 1.12
N ALA A 175 26.64 8.38 2.17
CA ALA A 175 25.19 8.52 2.24
C ALA A 175 24.80 10.00 2.18
N LYS A 176 23.77 10.32 1.37
CA LYS A 176 23.19 11.66 1.33
C LYS A 176 22.07 11.70 2.34
N VAL A 177 22.36 12.22 3.53
CA VAL A 177 21.39 12.23 4.63
C VAL A 177 21.51 13.52 5.43
N GLU A 178 20.37 14.17 5.69
CA GLU A 178 20.30 15.39 6.47
C GLU A 178 19.09 15.38 7.42
N ALA A 179 19.16 16.17 8.48
CA ALA A 179 18.05 16.36 9.40
C ALA A 179 17.40 17.72 9.17
N MET A 180 16.07 17.75 9.25
CA MET A 180 15.28 18.98 9.18
C MET A 180 14.25 19.02 10.31
N THR A 181 14.04 20.20 10.87
CA THR A 181 13.12 20.38 12.00
C THR A 181 11.67 20.26 11.54
N LEU A 182 10.93 19.33 12.14
CA LEU A 182 9.50 19.16 11.96
C LEU A 182 8.84 18.77 13.28
N ASP A 183 8.02 19.67 13.83
CA ASP A 183 7.14 19.36 14.95
C ASP A 183 5.68 19.29 14.47
N LEU A 184 5.14 18.07 14.41
CA LEU A 184 3.75 17.83 13.98
C LEU A 184 2.72 18.31 15.02
N ALA A 185 3.14 18.58 16.26
CA ALA A 185 2.29 19.19 17.28
C ALA A 185 2.21 20.72 17.17
N LEU A 186 2.76 21.32 16.11
CA LEU A 186 2.70 22.76 15.84
C LEU A 186 2.54 23.04 14.34
N LEU A 187 1.36 23.46 13.88
CA LEU A 187 1.07 23.65 12.46
C LEU A 187 2.00 24.68 11.78
N ARG A 188 2.44 25.73 12.50
CA ARG A 188 3.47 26.67 12.01
C ARG A 188 4.80 25.97 11.74
N SER A 189 5.20 25.01 12.57
CA SER A 189 6.42 24.22 12.31
C SER A 189 6.29 23.40 11.03
N VAL A 190 5.11 22.85 10.75
CA VAL A 190 4.82 22.13 9.50
C VAL A 190 4.94 23.07 8.28
N GLN A 191 4.43 24.30 8.38
CA GLN A 191 4.61 25.33 7.34
C GLN A 191 6.08 25.64 7.08
N HIS A 192 6.84 25.91 8.14
CA HIS A 192 8.27 26.23 8.03
C HIS A 192 9.07 25.07 7.43
N PHE A 193 8.78 23.83 7.83
CA PHE A 193 9.40 22.65 7.22
C PHE A 193 9.12 22.59 5.71
N ALA A 194 7.85 22.74 5.31
CA ALA A 194 7.48 22.65 3.90
C ALA A 194 8.10 23.77 3.06
N GLN A 195 8.16 25.00 3.59
CA GLN A 195 8.83 26.13 2.94
C GLN A 195 10.34 25.88 2.80
N ALA A 196 11.00 25.44 3.86
CA ALA A 196 12.43 25.12 3.84
C ALA A 196 12.74 23.97 2.87
N PHE A 197 11.89 22.95 2.80
CA PHE A 197 12.03 21.86 1.84
C PHE A 197 11.86 22.34 0.40
N LYS A 198 10.81 23.14 0.12
CA LYS A 198 10.59 23.73 -1.21
C LYS A 198 11.75 24.62 -1.66
N ALA A 199 12.35 25.37 -0.75
CA ALA A 199 13.50 26.23 -1.04
C ALA A 199 14.74 25.45 -1.49
N LYS A 200 14.85 24.16 -1.16
CA LYS A 200 15.94 23.29 -1.67
C LYS A 200 15.80 22.98 -3.16
N ASN A 201 14.62 23.18 -3.75
CA ASN A 201 14.33 22.93 -5.16
C ASN A 201 14.73 21.51 -5.63
N VAL A 202 14.44 20.52 -4.79
CA VAL A 202 14.66 19.10 -5.09
C VAL A 202 13.33 18.39 -5.36
N SER A 203 13.37 17.28 -6.11
CA SER A 203 12.20 16.42 -6.26
C SER A 203 11.83 15.75 -4.93
N LEU A 204 10.63 15.19 -4.82
CA LEU A 204 10.18 14.39 -3.69
C LEU A 204 9.54 13.10 -4.22
N ARG A 205 10.32 12.03 -4.25
CA ARG A 205 9.87 10.73 -4.80
C ARG A 205 9.06 9.94 -3.78
N VAL A 206 9.44 9.98 -2.51
CA VAL A 206 8.77 9.28 -1.42
C VAL A 206 8.60 10.19 -0.21
N LEU A 207 7.38 10.26 0.30
CA LEU A 207 7.07 10.85 1.61
C LEU A 207 6.52 9.77 2.53
N VAL A 208 7.20 9.52 3.65
CA VAL A 208 6.77 8.55 4.67
C VAL A 208 6.25 9.30 5.90
N CYS A 209 4.94 9.27 6.11
CA CYS A 209 4.26 9.75 7.31
C CYS A 209 4.34 8.68 8.41
N ASN A 210 5.51 8.58 9.06
CA ASN A 210 5.83 7.56 10.05
C ASN A 210 5.68 8.02 11.51
N ALA A 211 5.92 9.29 11.79
CA ALA A 211 5.90 9.81 13.16
C ALA A 211 4.59 9.47 13.90
N GLY A 212 4.68 9.21 15.19
CA GLY A 212 3.49 8.90 15.97
C GLY A 212 3.67 9.12 17.47
N ALA A 213 2.63 9.65 18.09
CA ALA A 213 2.40 9.68 19.52
C ALA A 213 1.48 8.50 19.91
N PHE A 214 1.76 7.89 21.06
CA PHE A 214 0.97 6.80 21.62
C PHE A 214 1.09 6.83 23.14
N ALA A 215 0.00 6.43 23.82
CA ALA A 215 -0.08 6.32 25.28
C ALA A 215 0.36 7.59 26.04
N LEU A 216 0.13 8.76 25.46
CA LEU A 216 0.37 10.04 26.13
C LEU A 216 -0.77 10.37 27.09
N PRO A 217 -0.49 11.02 28.24
CA PRO A 217 -1.52 11.70 29.02
C PRO A 217 -2.27 12.73 28.17
N TRP A 218 -3.54 12.98 28.51
CA TRP A 218 -4.32 14.01 27.84
C TRP A 218 -3.59 15.36 27.88
N SER A 219 -3.47 15.97 26.71
CA SER A 219 -2.89 17.29 26.53
C SER A 219 -3.40 17.91 25.24
N LEU A 220 -3.39 19.24 25.21
CA LEU A 220 -3.62 19.99 23.98
C LEU A 220 -2.28 20.48 23.42
N THR A 221 -2.20 20.52 22.10
CA THR A 221 -1.11 21.18 21.39
C THR A 221 -1.21 22.70 21.51
N LYS A 222 -0.21 23.40 20.99
CA LYS A 222 -0.26 24.87 20.85
C LYS A 222 -1.35 25.34 19.88
N ASP A 223 -1.86 24.44 19.05
CA ASP A 223 -2.95 24.71 18.11
C ASP A 223 -4.33 24.37 18.71
N GLY A 224 -4.39 23.96 19.98
CA GLY A 224 -5.65 23.75 20.72
C GLY A 224 -6.33 22.40 20.49
N LEU A 225 -5.64 21.44 19.87
CA LEU A 225 -6.18 20.11 19.55
C LEU A 225 -5.56 19.03 20.41
N GLU A 226 -6.26 17.90 20.59
CA GLU A 226 -5.71 16.74 21.29
C GLU A 226 -4.41 16.26 20.60
N THR A 227 -3.36 16.10 21.41
CA THR A 227 -1.99 15.87 20.93
C THR A 227 -1.85 14.64 20.03
N THR A 228 -2.47 13.51 20.37
CA THR A 228 -2.37 12.27 19.60
C THR A 228 -3.01 12.41 18.22
N PHE A 229 -4.22 12.96 18.17
CA PHE A 229 -4.93 13.26 16.92
C PHE A 229 -4.13 14.21 16.03
N GLN A 230 -3.64 15.31 16.59
CA GLN A 230 -2.87 16.27 15.81
C GLN A 230 -1.55 15.67 15.29
N VAL A 231 -0.75 15.06 16.15
CA VAL A 231 0.57 14.52 15.76
C VAL A 231 0.42 13.40 14.73
N ASN A 232 -0.51 12.48 14.94
CA ASN A 232 -0.61 11.28 14.13
C ASN A 232 -1.29 11.53 12.79
N HIS A 233 -2.33 12.38 12.79
CA HIS A 233 -3.19 12.64 11.62
C HIS A 233 -3.04 14.07 11.11
N LEU A 234 -3.50 15.08 11.86
CA LEU A 234 -3.67 16.44 11.30
C LEU A 234 -2.36 17.09 10.83
N GLY A 235 -1.28 16.91 11.57
CA GLY A 235 0.04 17.42 11.20
C GLY A 235 0.57 16.77 9.91
N HIS A 236 0.33 15.47 9.73
CA HIS A 236 0.70 14.77 8.49
C HIS A 236 -0.19 15.15 7.32
N PHE A 237 -1.50 15.25 7.55
CA PHE A 237 -2.45 15.76 6.57
C PHE A 237 -1.98 17.12 6.05
N TYR A 238 -1.63 18.02 6.96
CA TYR A 238 -1.17 19.35 6.58
C TYR A 238 0.17 19.34 5.86
N LEU A 239 1.12 18.52 6.31
CA LEU A 239 2.41 18.34 5.64
C LEU A 239 2.24 17.91 4.19
N VAL A 240 1.38 16.92 3.94
CA VAL A 240 1.11 16.43 2.58
C VAL A 240 0.43 17.49 1.74
N GLN A 241 -0.55 18.22 2.29
CA GLN A 241 -1.22 19.32 1.59
C GLN A 241 -0.21 20.38 1.14
N LEU A 242 0.71 20.77 2.03
CA LEU A 242 1.74 21.76 1.72
C LEU A 242 2.77 21.26 0.70
N LEU A 243 3.03 19.96 0.61
CA LEU A 243 4.01 19.36 -0.31
C LEU A 243 3.40 18.76 -1.58
N GLN A 244 2.08 18.84 -1.74
CA GLN A 244 1.35 18.23 -2.85
C GLN A 244 1.86 18.68 -4.22
N ASP A 245 2.17 19.97 -4.38
CA ASP A 245 2.71 20.51 -5.64
C ASP A 245 4.08 19.92 -5.97
N VAL A 246 4.93 19.68 -4.97
CA VAL A 246 6.25 19.08 -5.16
C VAL A 246 6.11 17.60 -5.49
N LEU A 247 5.24 16.88 -4.79
CA LEU A 247 4.94 15.48 -5.07
C LEU A 247 4.44 15.29 -6.52
N CYS A 248 3.50 16.13 -6.97
CA CYS A 248 2.96 16.04 -8.32
C CYS A 248 4.01 16.41 -9.39
N ARG A 249 4.84 17.43 -9.15
CA ARG A 249 5.97 17.75 -10.05
C ARG A 249 7.05 16.66 -10.09
N SER A 250 7.09 15.83 -9.06
CA SER A 250 8.05 14.72 -8.91
C SER A 250 7.46 13.38 -9.34
N ALA A 251 6.29 13.37 -9.98
CA ALA A 251 5.62 12.15 -10.39
C ALA A 251 6.54 11.30 -11.31
N PRO A 252 6.52 9.95 -11.15
CA PRO A 252 5.72 9.22 -10.18
C PRO A 252 6.21 9.42 -8.75
N ALA A 253 5.31 9.65 -7.80
CA ALA A 253 5.65 9.84 -6.38
C ALA A 253 4.76 8.99 -5.46
N ARG A 254 5.25 8.63 -4.28
CA ARG A 254 4.55 7.74 -3.33
C ARG A 254 4.47 8.36 -1.95
N VAL A 255 3.27 8.34 -1.36
CA VAL A 255 3.02 8.74 0.03
C VAL A 255 2.64 7.52 0.86
N VAL A 256 3.47 7.15 1.81
CA VAL A 256 3.21 6.00 2.70
C VAL A 256 2.79 6.50 4.07
N VAL A 257 1.61 6.10 4.54
CA VAL A 257 1.04 6.54 5.82
C VAL A 257 1.04 5.39 6.82
N VAL A 258 1.75 5.56 7.94
CA VAL A 258 1.85 4.52 8.96
C VAL A 258 0.61 4.52 9.86
N SER A 259 -0.19 3.47 9.72
CA SER A 259 -1.36 3.13 10.55
C SER A 259 -1.00 2.02 11.59
N SER A 260 -1.99 1.28 12.06
CA SER A 260 -1.86 0.15 12.98
C SER A 260 -3.07 -0.79 12.89
N GLU A 261 -2.93 -2.08 13.19
CA GLU A 261 -4.07 -2.99 13.40
C GLU A 261 -5.07 -2.48 14.45
N SER A 262 -4.65 -1.57 15.32
CA SER A 262 -5.52 -0.97 16.32
C SER A 262 -6.66 -0.12 15.73
N HIS A 263 -6.58 0.26 14.44
CA HIS A 263 -7.65 0.95 13.71
C HIS A 263 -8.98 0.16 13.68
N ARG A 264 -8.93 -1.16 13.90
CA ARG A 264 -10.11 -2.03 13.91
C ARG A 264 -10.92 -1.92 15.21
N PHE A 265 -10.33 -1.40 16.28
CA PHE A 265 -10.92 -1.38 17.62
C PHE A 265 -11.33 0.05 18.00
N THR A 266 -12.10 0.69 17.12
CA THR A 266 -12.58 2.05 17.32
C THR A 266 -13.75 2.39 16.40
N ASP A 267 -14.31 3.55 16.66
CA ASP A 267 -15.33 4.24 15.89
C ASP A 267 -15.02 5.75 15.88
N ILE A 268 -15.33 6.42 14.78
CA ILE A 268 -15.19 7.89 14.68
C ILE A 268 -16.50 8.59 14.28
N ASN A 269 -17.52 7.82 13.91
CA ASN A 269 -18.85 8.32 13.62
C ASN A 269 -19.75 8.32 14.87
N ASP A 270 -20.72 9.23 14.90
CA ASP A 270 -21.81 9.27 15.88
C ASP A 270 -22.89 8.20 15.60
N SER A 271 -23.94 8.17 16.42
CA SER A 271 -25.07 7.23 16.28
C SER A 271 -25.86 7.42 14.98
N SER A 272 -25.72 8.56 14.30
CA SER A 272 -26.32 8.85 12.99
C SER A 272 -25.41 8.47 11.81
N GLY A 273 -24.21 7.95 12.09
CA GLY A 273 -23.21 7.60 11.08
C GLY A 273 -22.39 8.78 10.57
N LYS A 274 -22.48 9.96 11.22
CA LYS A 274 -21.72 11.16 10.82
C LYS A 274 -20.42 11.27 11.61
N LEU A 275 -19.37 11.76 10.97
CA LEU A 275 -18.07 11.97 11.62
C LEU A 275 -18.19 12.91 12.81
N ASP A 276 -17.75 12.45 13.99
CA ASP A 276 -17.84 13.18 15.24
C ASP A 276 -16.47 13.72 15.66
N PHE A 277 -16.30 15.04 15.56
CA PHE A 277 -15.05 15.70 15.96
C PHE A 277 -14.72 15.50 17.44
N SER A 278 -15.72 15.42 18.32
CA SER A 278 -15.49 15.22 19.75
C SER A 278 -14.84 13.86 20.05
N ARG A 279 -14.99 12.89 19.16
CA ARG A 279 -14.30 11.60 19.24
C ARG A 279 -12.83 11.69 18.84
N LEU A 280 -12.51 12.55 17.88
CA LEU A 280 -11.16 12.74 17.36
C LEU A 280 -10.30 13.61 18.28
N SER A 281 -10.86 14.69 18.81
CA SER A 281 -10.19 15.59 19.76
C SER A 281 -11.02 15.72 21.05
N PRO A 282 -11.07 14.66 21.88
CA PRO A 282 -11.94 14.60 23.05
C PRO A 282 -11.52 15.54 24.18
N SER A 283 -12.52 15.88 25.01
CA SER A 283 -12.30 16.57 26.28
C SER A 283 -11.45 15.72 27.23
N LYS A 284 -10.88 16.35 28.27
CA LYS A 284 -10.11 15.63 29.29
C LYS A 284 -10.90 14.52 29.98
N ASN A 285 -12.21 14.71 30.16
CA ASN A 285 -13.07 13.77 30.88
C ASN A 285 -13.41 12.53 30.04
N ASP A 286 -13.42 12.67 28.71
CA ASP A 286 -13.76 11.61 27.77
C ASP A 286 -12.52 10.93 27.16
N TYR A 287 -11.31 11.39 27.56
CA TYR A 287 -10.07 10.92 26.98
C TYR A 287 -9.67 9.55 27.51
N TRP A 288 -9.47 8.63 26.57
CA TRP A 288 -8.79 7.38 26.81
C TRP A 288 -7.67 7.19 25.79
N ALA A 289 -6.42 7.10 26.28
CA ALA A 289 -5.22 7.17 25.44
C ALA A 289 -5.16 6.10 24.34
N MET A 290 -5.64 4.89 24.63
CA MET A 290 -5.70 3.82 23.63
C MET A 290 -6.72 4.12 22.54
N LEU A 291 -7.89 4.66 22.90
CA LEU A 291 -8.93 4.99 21.92
C LEU A 291 -8.55 6.17 21.06
N ALA A 292 -7.96 7.23 21.63
CA ALA A 292 -7.42 8.36 20.87
C ALA A 292 -6.39 7.89 19.83
N TYR A 293 -5.50 6.96 20.23
CA TYR A 293 -4.56 6.33 19.30
C TYR A 293 -5.27 5.53 18.21
N ASN A 294 -6.20 4.64 18.56
CA ASN A 294 -6.93 3.82 17.58
C ASN A 294 -7.66 4.69 16.54
N ARG A 295 -8.35 5.74 17.00
CA ARG A 295 -9.02 6.73 16.14
C ARG A 295 -8.04 7.42 15.21
N SER A 296 -6.88 7.84 15.72
CA SER A 296 -5.85 8.45 14.89
C SER A 296 -5.30 7.49 13.80
N LYS A 297 -5.22 6.19 14.10
CA LYS A 297 -4.76 5.18 13.14
C LYS A 297 -5.82 4.81 12.11
N LEU A 298 -7.10 4.85 12.48
CA LEU A 298 -8.20 4.80 11.51
C LEU A 298 -8.18 6.01 10.58
N CYS A 299 -8.00 7.22 11.12
CA CYS A 299 -7.87 8.44 10.33
C CYS A 299 -6.75 8.36 9.28
N ASN A 300 -5.62 7.76 9.63
CA ASN A 300 -4.50 7.56 8.70
C ASN A 300 -4.84 6.69 7.47
N ILE A 301 -5.70 5.67 7.62
CA ILE A 301 -6.13 4.82 6.49
C ILE A 301 -7.10 5.60 5.61
N LEU A 302 -8.11 6.22 6.20
CA LEU A 302 -9.08 7.06 5.50
C LEU A 302 -8.39 8.19 4.72
N PHE A 303 -7.42 8.84 5.36
CA PHE A 303 -6.58 9.87 4.74
C PHE A 303 -5.80 9.33 3.55
N SER A 304 -5.12 8.19 3.68
CA SER A 304 -4.32 7.61 2.60
C SER A 304 -5.19 7.24 1.39
N ASN A 305 -6.36 6.66 1.62
CA ASN A 305 -7.30 6.28 0.56
C ASN A 305 -7.83 7.52 -0.19
N GLU A 306 -8.27 8.54 0.54
CA GLU A 306 -8.75 9.78 -0.05
C GLU A 306 -7.64 10.57 -0.77
N LEU A 307 -6.41 10.56 -0.22
CA LEU A 307 -5.24 11.16 -0.84
C LEU A 307 -4.93 10.47 -2.19
N HIS A 308 -4.96 9.14 -2.23
CA HIS A 308 -4.77 8.40 -3.47
C HIS A 308 -5.84 8.75 -4.49
N ARG A 309 -7.12 8.76 -4.11
CA ARG A 309 -8.24 9.11 -5.00
C ARG A 309 -8.06 10.51 -5.62
N ARG A 310 -7.51 11.45 -4.86
CA ARG A 310 -7.28 12.84 -5.30
C ARG A 310 -6.05 13.00 -6.17
N LEU A 311 -4.97 12.27 -5.91
CA LEU A 311 -3.66 12.54 -6.55
C LEU A 311 -3.17 11.47 -7.51
N SER A 312 -3.80 10.30 -7.59
CA SER A 312 -3.45 9.28 -8.57
C SER A 312 -3.56 9.76 -10.02
N PRO A 313 -4.54 10.62 -10.41
CA PRO A 313 -4.56 11.18 -11.78
C PRO A 313 -3.35 12.09 -12.08
N ARG A 314 -2.64 12.54 -11.05
CA ARG A 314 -1.42 13.37 -11.13
C ARG A 314 -0.15 12.55 -10.89
N GLY A 315 -0.23 11.22 -10.93
CA GLY A 315 0.91 10.32 -10.78
C GLY A 315 1.43 10.17 -9.35
N VAL A 316 0.64 10.54 -8.32
CA VAL A 316 1.00 10.33 -6.92
C VAL A 316 0.11 9.26 -6.30
N THR A 317 0.70 8.16 -5.83
CA THR A 317 -0.04 7.11 -5.12
C THR A 317 0.12 7.22 -3.61
N SER A 318 -0.87 6.72 -2.86
CA SER A 318 -0.76 6.62 -1.41
C SER A 318 -1.24 5.27 -0.92
N ASN A 319 -0.52 4.71 0.04
CA ASN A 319 -0.89 3.46 0.72
C ASN A 319 -0.70 3.59 2.23
N ALA A 320 -1.61 2.98 2.98
CA ALA A 320 -1.54 2.88 4.43
C ALA A 320 -0.88 1.56 4.84
N VAL A 321 -0.09 1.58 5.91
CA VAL A 321 0.66 0.39 6.35
C VAL A 321 0.54 0.18 7.84
N HIS A 322 0.48 -1.08 8.28
CA HIS A 322 0.83 -1.47 9.63
C HIS A 322 2.25 -2.04 9.63
N PRO A 323 3.15 -1.54 10.51
CA PRO A 323 4.54 -1.97 10.52
C PRO A 323 4.74 -3.41 11.05
N GLY A 324 3.69 -4.06 11.58
CA GLY A 324 3.72 -5.45 12.04
C GLY A 324 3.28 -5.59 13.51
N ASN A 325 2.82 -6.79 13.88
CA ASN A 325 2.41 -7.08 15.26
C ASN A 325 3.64 -7.28 16.16
N MET A 326 3.50 -6.97 17.46
CA MET A 326 4.56 -7.15 18.48
C MET A 326 5.88 -6.43 18.15
N LEU A 327 5.82 -5.11 17.97
CA LEU A 327 7.00 -4.27 17.82
C LEU A 327 7.41 -3.69 19.18
N TYR A 328 8.63 -4.02 19.63
CA TYR A 328 9.23 -3.31 20.76
C TYR A 328 9.64 -1.92 20.28
N SER A 329 8.85 -0.90 20.59
CA SER A 329 9.21 0.50 20.32
C SER A 329 9.47 1.25 21.63
N SER A 330 10.40 2.22 21.62
CA SER A 330 10.75 3.05 22.78
C SER A 330 9.65 4.03 23.22
N ILE A 331 8.42 3.79 22.77
CA ILE A 331 7.23 4.62 22.96
C ILE A 331 6.65 4.46 24.39
N HIS A 332 7.04 3.44 25.16
CA HIS A 332 6.45 3.11 26.46
C HIS A 332 7.08 3.81 27.68
N ARG A 333 7.63 5.02 27.55
CA ARG A 333 8.45 5.66 28.61
C ARG A 333 7.74 5.85 29.98
N ASN A 334 6.42 5.67 30.08
CA ASN A 334 5.66 5.98 31.30
C ASN A 334 4.95 4.79 32.00
N TRP A 335 5.12 3.52 31.61
CA TRP A 335 4.43 2.41 32.30
C TRP A 335 5.32 1.17 32.54
N TRP A 336 5.83 1.05 33.77
CA TRP A 336 6.80 0.03 34.19
C TRP A 336 6.30 -1.42 34.07
N VAL A 337 4.99 -1.66 34.26
CA VAL A 337 4.38 -2.99 34.10
C VAL A 337 4.41 -3.45 32.63
N TYR A 338 4.22 -2.53 31.68
CA TYR A 338 4.32 -2.82 30.25
C TYR A 338 5.78 -3.02 29.82
N THR A 339 6.72 -2.29 30.40
CA THR A 339 8.16 -2.54 30.19
C THR A 339 8.54 -3.96 30.60
N LEU A 340 8.01 -4.48 31.71
CA LEU A 340 8.27 -5.85 32.17
C LEU A 340 7.64 -6.91 31.26
N LEU A 341 6.37 -6.73 30.88
CA LEU A 341 5.66 -7.63 29.94
C LEU A 341 6.33 -7.70 28.56
N PHE A 342 6.74 -6.56 28.00
CA PHE A 342 7.43 -6.51 26.71
C PHE A 342 8.89 -6.99 26.78
N THR A 343 9.55 -6.90 27.94
CA THR A 343 10.89 -7.46 28.13
C THR A 343 10.86 -8.98 28.17
N LEU A 344 9.78 -9.59 28.66
CA LEU A 344 9.56 -11.04 28.61
C LEU A 344 9.14 -11.54 27.22
N ALA A 345 8.49 -10.69 26.41
CA ALA A 345 8.10 -11.00 25.03
C ALA A 345 9.21 -10.78 23.98
N ARG A 346 10.40 -10.27 24.36
CA ARG A 346 11.54 -9.94 23.48
C ARG A 346 11.92 -10.99 22.43
N PRO A 347 11.97 -12.31 22.71
CA PRO A 347 12.31 -13.30 21.69
C PRO A 347 11.19 -13.54 20.65
N PHE A 348 10.00 -12.96 20.86
CA PHE A 348 8.83 -13.06 19.96
C PHE A 348 8.45 -11.72 19.30
N THR A 349 9.24 -10.65 19.50
CA THR A 349 8.98 -9.32 18.92
C THR A 349 9.80 -9.08 17.65
N LYS A 350 9.19 -8.49 16.62
CA LYS A 350 9.87 -8.12 15.37
C LYS A 350 11.03 -7.14 15.62
N SER A 351 12.09 -7.27 14.83
CA SER A 351 13.17 -6.27 14.78
C SER A 351 12.67 -4.94 14.18
N MET A 352 13.37 -3.83 14.44
CA MET A 352 13.01 -2.53 13.85
C MET A 352 13.13 -2.54 12.31
N GLN A 353 14.09 -3.30 11.78
CA GLN A 353 14.26 -3.52 10.35
C GLN A 353 13.08 -4.30 9.76
N GLN A 354 12.56 -5.30 10.47
CA GLN A 354 11.32 -6.00 10.09
C GLN A 354 10.09 -5.10 10.22
N GLY A 355 10.07 -4.20 11.22
CA GLY A 355 9.04 -3.19 11.38
C GLY A 355 8.99 -2.18 10.23
N ALA A 356 10.14 -1.86 9.64
CA ALA A 356 10.24 -0.96 8.49
C ALA A 356 9.90 -1.63 7.15
N ALA A 357 9.88 -2.96 7.08
CA ALA A 357 9.77 -3.69 5.81
C ALA A 357 8.49 -3.36 5.03
N THR A 358 7.33 -3.34 5.68
CA THR A 358 6.05 -3.05 4.97
C THR A 358 5.99 -1.60 4.49
N THR A 359 6.54 -0.66 5.27
CA THR A 359 6.68 0.76 4.88
C THR A 359 7.55 0.90 3.64
N VAL A 360 8.72 0.26 3.65
CA VAL A 360 9.67 0.29 2.53
C VAL A 360 9.12 -0.44 1.31
N TYR A 361 8.40 -1.54 1.50
CA TYR A 361 7.67 -2.24 0.44
C TYR A 361 6.69 -1.31 -0.26
N CYS A 362 5.80 -0.66 0.47
CA CYS A 362 4.82 0.28 -0.11
C CYS A 362 5.50 1.48 -0.78
N ALA A 363 6.60 1.97 -0.21
CA ALA A 363 7.34 3.09 -0.73
C ALA A 363 8.09 2.79 -2.03
N ALA A 364 8.34 1.52 -2.34
CA ALA A 364 9.41 1.20 -3.28
C ALA A 364 9.16 0.00 -4.20
N ALA A 365 8.31 -0.97 -3.84
CA ALA A 365 8.06 -2.18 -4.62
C ALA A 365 7.62 -1.85 -6.06
N PRO A 366 8.31 -2.35 -7.11
CA PRO A 366 7.92 -2.11 -8.51
C PRO A 366 6.51 -2.58 -8.84
N GLU A 367 6.06 -3.68 -8.24
CA GLU A 367 4.71 -4.22 -8.41
C GLU A 367 3.59 -3.32 -7.87
N LEU A 368 3.95 -2.27 -7.10
CA LEU A 368 3.02 -1.25 -6.61
C LEU A 368 3.08 0.05 -7.41
N GLU A 369 3.80 0.09 -8.54
CA GLU A 369 3.83 1.29 -9.39
C GLU A 369 2.44 1.57 -9.97
N GLY A 370 1.95 2.80 -9.80
CA GLY A 370 0.58 3.17 -10.18
C GLY A 370 -0.52 2.64 -9.25
N LEU A 371 -0.22 1.74 -8.32
CA LEU A 371 -1.21 1.17 -7.40
C LEU A 371 -1.22 1.93 -6.06
N GLY A 372 -2.42 2.28 -5.59
CA GLY A 372 -2.63 2.95 -4.31
C GLY A 372 -4.02 2.72 -3.73
N GLY A 373 -4.34 3.40 -2.64
CA GLY A 373 -5.62 3.28 -1.94
C GLY A 373 -5.77 1.94 -1.22
N MET A 374 -4.65 1.35 -0.78
CA MET A 374 -4.61 0.03 -0.17
C MET A 374 -3.99 0.08 1.23
N TYR A 375 -4.37 -0.91 2.03
CA TYR A 375 -3.81 -1.16 3.35
C TYR A 375 -2.91 -2.39 3.32
N PHE A 376 -1.71 -2.29 3.92
CA PHE A 376 -0.73 -3.38 3.94
C PHE A 376 -0.31 -3.77 5.35
N ASN A 377 -0.07 -5.06 5.54
CA ASN A 377 0.51 -5.64 6.74
C ASN A 377 1.43 -6.80 6.33
N ASN A 378 2.63 -6.87 6.90
CA ASN A 378 3.64 -7.89 6.57
C ASN A 378 3.92 -8.00 5.05
N CYS A 379 4.09 -6.85 4.38
CA CYS A 379 4.30 -6.75 2.94
C CYS A 379 3.18 -7.35 2.08
N CYS A 380 1.99 -7.56 2.66
CA CYS A 380 0.82 -8.10 1.99
C CYS A 380 -0.34 -7.11 2.02
N ARG A 381 -1.08 -7.05 0.92
CA ARG A 381 -2.35 -6.30 0.88
C ARG A 381 -3.33 -6.96 1.83
N CYS A 382 -3.97 -6.17 2.68
CA CYS A 382 -4.97 -6.62 3.63
C CYS A 382 -6.23 -5.78 3.50
N VAL A 383 -7.38 -6.36 3.85
CA VAL A 383 -8.65 -5.64 3.95
C VAL A 383 -8.69 -4.92 5.30
N PRO A 384 -8.81 -3.58 5.36
CA PRO A 384 -8.91 -2.85 6.63
C PRO A 384 -10.32 -3.01 7.25
N SER A 385 -10.63 -2.33 8.35
CA SER A 385 -11.99 -2.36 8.93
C SER A 385 -13.05 -1.84 7.94
N PRO A 386 -14.34 -2.21 8.09
CA PRO A 386 -15.40 -1.65 7.24
C PRO A 386 -15.45 -0.12 7.27
N GLU A 387 -15.28 0.49 8.46
CA GLU A 387 -15.26 1.95 8.59
C GLU A 387 -14.10 2.59 7.84
N ALA A 388 -12.92 1.95 7.81
CA ALA A 388 -11.75 2.42 7.06
C ALA A 388 -11.92 2.38 5.53
N GLN A 389 -12.95 1.68 5.04
CA GLN A 389 -13.31 1.58 3.61
C GLN A 389 -14.39 2.59 3.21
N SER A 390 -14.96 3.34 4.17
CA SER A 390 -16.01 4.32 3.90
C SER A 390 -15.47 5.55 3.18
N GLU A 391 -15.82 5.70 1.90
CA GLU A 391 -15.48 6.89 1.11
C GLU A 391 -16.11 8.16 1.67
N ASP A 392 -17.34 8.08 2.16
CA ASP A 392 -18.05 9.22 2.74
C ASP A 392 -17.37 9.70 4.04
N THR A 393 -16.96 8.77 4.90
CA THR A 393 -16.21 9.11 6.12
C THR A 393 -14.84 9.67 5.77
N ALA A 394 -14.15 9.13 4.76
CA ALA A 394 -12.87 9.65 4.31
C ALA A 394 -12.97 11.09 3.76
N ARG A 395 -14.02 11.38 2.97
CA ARG A 395 -14.31 12.73 2.45
C ARG A 395 -14.67 13.70 3.58
N ALA A 396 -15.50 13.27 4.52
CA ALA A 396 -15.86 14.08 5.69
C ALA A 396 -14.63 14.40 6.55
N LEU A 397 -13.75 13.42 6.78
CA LEU A 397 -12.50 13.61 7.51
C LEU A 397 -11.57 14.59 6.80
N TRP A 398 -11.49 14.54 5.47
CA TRP A 398 -10.70 15.48 4.68
C TRP A 398 -11.19 16.92 4.89
N VAL A 399 -12.49 17.17 4.71
CA VAL A 399 -13.09 18.50 4.88
C VAL A 399 -12.93 19.01 6.31
N LEU A 400 -13.16 18.14 7.31
CA LEU A 400 -12.93 18.48 8.71
C LEU A 400 -11.47 18.88 8.96
N SER A 401 -10.52 18.11 8.41
CA SER A 401 -9.08 18.37 8.58
C SER A 401 -8.68 19.72 7.96
N GLU A 402 -9.16 20.05 6.76
CA GLU A 402 -8.93 21.37 6.13
C GLU A 402 -9.48 22.50 6.99
N ARG A 403 -10.71 22.36 7.50
CA ARG A 403 -11.34 23.37 8.35
C ARG A 403 -10.55 23.60 9.64
N LEU A 404 -10.17 22.53 10.35
CA LEU A 404 -9.43 22.64 11.62
C LEU A 404 -8.07 23.34 11.43
N ILE A 405 -7.39 23.10 10.31
CA ILE A 405 -6.13 23.79 9.99
C ILE A 405 -6.36 25.29 9.78
N GLN A 406 -7.41 25.66 9.04
CA GLN A 406 -7.77 27.06 8.81
C GLN A 406 -8.11 27.77 10.13
N GLU A 407 -8.93 27.14 10.97
CA GLU A 407 -9.34 27.67 12.29
C GLU A 407 -8.12 27.86 13.21
N ALA A 408 -7.25 26.85 13.30
CA ALA A 408 -6.06 26.90 14.16
C ALA A 408 -5.05 27.98 13.73
N LEU A 409 -4.83 28.15 12.41
CA LEU A 409 -3.92 29.16 11.90
C LEU A 409 -4.52 30.58 11.93
N GLY A 410 -5.84 30.70 11.70
CA GLY A 410 -6.58 31.95 11.76
C GLY A 410 -6.63 32.53 13.18
N SER A 411 -6.84 31.67 14.17
CA SER A 411 -6.96 32.08 15.60
C SER A 411 -5.65 32.57 16.22
N GLN A 412 -4.50 32.37 15.56
CA GLN A 412 -3.21 32.91 16.01
C GLN A 412 -2.78 34.19 15.27
N SER A 413 -3.66 34.74 14.41
CA SER A 413 -3.42 35.98 13.67
C SER A 413 -4.16 37.19 14.25
N GLY A 414 -5.03 36.97 15.24
CA GLY A 414 -5.65 37.99 16.09
C GLY A 414 -5.11 37.88 17.51
#